data_AF-A0A7C1UPC7-F1
#
_entry.id   AF-A0A7C1UPC7-F1
#
_cell.length_a   1.000
_cell.length_b   1.000
_cell.length_c   1.000
_cell.angle_alpha   90.00
_cell.angle_beta   90.00
_cell.angle_gamma   90.00
#
_symmetry.space_group_name_H-M   'P 1'
#
loop_
_entity.id
_entity.type
_entity.pdbx_description
1 polymer ?
#
loop_
_entity_poly.entity_id
_entity_poly.type
_entity_poly.pdbx_seq_one_letter_code
_entity_poly.pdbx_strand_id
1 'polypeptide(L)' 'MKNHIIADMFEKMAAVLEFKGEMPFKVNAYRKASRVIGDLQVDIEQIWRQG' A
#
# COMPACT_ATOMS: atom_id res chain seq x y z
N MET A 1 -1.73 -4.41 13.99
CA MET A 1 -1.40 -5.32 12.87
C MET A 1 -0.43 -4.62 11.94
N LYS A 2 0.50 -5.32 11.31
CA LYS A 2 1.49 -4.71 10.38
C LYS A 2 0.85 -4.07 9.15
N ASN A 3 -0.42 -4.41 8.88
CA ASN A 3 -1.28 -3.90 7.81
C ASN A 3 -1.22 -2.37 7.69
N HIS A 4 -1.56 -1.63 8.75
CA HIS A 4 -1.60 -0.16 8.70
C HIS A 4 -0.22 0.47 8.46
N ILE A 5 0.86 -0.14 8.98
CA ILE A 5 2.23 0.35 8.75
C ILE A 5 2.57 0.25 7.25
N ILE A 6 2.25 -0.88 6.62
CA ILE A 6 2.49 -1.09 5.20
C ILE A 6 1.57 -0.22 4.34
N ALA A 7 0.31 -0.04 4.73
CA ALA A 7 -0.62 0.86 4.06
C ALA A 7 -0.10 2.30 4.05
N ASP A 8 0.33 2.82 5.21
CA ASP A 8 0.91 4.16 5.33
C ASP A 8 2.19 4.33 4.48
N MET A 9 3.02 3.28 4.38
CA MET A 9 4.18 3.29 3.49
C MET A 9 3.76 3.43 2.02
N PHE A 10 2.77 2.66 1.58
CA PHE A 10 2.28 2.75 0.21
C PHE A 10 1.59 4.08 -0.10
N GLU A 11 0.89 4.68 0.86
CA GLU A 11 0.32 6.03 0.69
C GLU A 11 1.41 7.09 0.54
N LYS A 12 2.47 7.02 1.38
CA LYS A 12 3.63 7.92 1.25
C LYS A 12 4.33 7.76 -0.10
N MET A 13 4.49 6.51 -0.58
CA MET A 13 5.06 6.26 -1.90
C MET A 13 4.19 6.86 -3.02
N ALA A 14 2.87 6.72 -2.94
CA ALA A 14 1.96 7.33 -3.91
C ALA A 14 2.09 8.87 -3.93
N ALA A 15 2.14 9.51 -2.76
CA ALA A 15 2.32 10.96 -2.65
C ALA A 15 3.65 11.42 -3.26
N VAL A 16 4.74 10.68 -3.04
CA VAL A 16 6.05 10.99 -3.64
C VAL A 16 6.02 10.83 -5.16
N LEU A 17 5.40 9.77 -5.68
CA LEU A 17 5.27 9.54 -7.12
C LEU A 17 4.42 10.64 -7.79
N GLU A 18 3.30 11.01 -7.17
CA GLU A 18 2.44 12.10 -7.64
C GLU A 18 3.19 13.43 -7.65
N PHE A 19 3.92 13.74 -6.56
CA PHE A 19 4.76 14.93 -6.48
C PHE A 19 5.85 14.99 -7.56
N LYS A 20 6.40 13.83 -7.94
CA LYS A 20 7.40 13.71 -9.02
C LYS A 20 6.79 13.76 -10.43
N GLY A 21 5.47 13.83 -10.57
CA GLY A 21 4.79 13.81 -11.87
C GLY A 21 4.88 12.45 -12.58
N GLU A 22 5.02 11.35 -11.83
CA GLU A 22 5.02 10.00 -12.40
C GLU A 22 3.66 9.62 -13.00
N MET A 23 3.65 8.55 -13.79
CA MET A 23 2.43 8.10 -14.48
C MET A 23 1.26 7.88 -13.51
N PRO A 24 0.06 8.43 -13.78
CA PRO A 24 -1.11 8.28 -12.91
C PRO A 24 -1.45 6.82 -12.60
N PHE A 25 -1.19 5.91 -13.55
CA PHE A 25 -1.34 4.47 -13.34
C PHE A 25 -0.51 3.95 -12.15
N LYS A 26 0.76 4.35 -12.03
CA LYS A 26 1.63 3.96 -10.92
C LYS A 26 1.12 4.54 -9.61
N VAL A 27 0.81 5.84 -9.56
CA VAL A 27 0.27 6.50 -8.36
C VAL A 27 -0.97 5.77 -7.85
N ASN A 28 -1.91 5.47 -8.76
CA ASN A 28 -3.14 4.76 -8.42
C ASN A 28 -2.90 3.32 -7.96
N ALA A 29 -1.89 2.63 -8.50
CA ALA A 29 -1.51 1.30 -8.04
C ALA A 29 -1.06 1.31 -6.57
N TYR A 30 -0.22 2.27 -6.18
CA TYR A 30 0.22 2.42 -4.79
C TYR A 30 -0.92 2.83 -3.84
N ARG A 31 -1.79 3.76 -4.24
CA ARG A 31 -2.99 4.11 -3.46
C ARG A 31 -3.93 2.92 -3.27
N LYS A 32 -4.11 2.11 -4.32
CA LYS A 32 -4.93 0.91 -4.26
C LYS A 32 -4.31 -0.13 -3.32
N ALA A 33 -2.99 -0.34 -3.39
CA ALA A 33 -2.28 -1.26 -2.49
C ALA A 33 -2.41 -0.84 -1.02
N SER A 34 -2.28 0.47 -0.73
CA SER A 34 -2.51 1.04 0.60
C SER A 34 -3.88 0.65 1.16
N ARG A 35 -4.96 0.91 0.39
CA ARG A 35 -6.33 0.57 0.79
C ARG A 35 -6.52 -0.92 1.00
N VAL A 36 -6.13 -1.74 0.01
CA VAL A 36 -6.31 -3.20 0.08
C VAL A 36 -5.63 -3.79 1.30
N ILE A 37 -4.41 -3.35 1.61
CA ILE A 37 -3.66 -3.85 2.77
C ILE A 37 -4.21 -3.31 4.08
N GLY A 38 -4.62 -2.04 4.12
CA GLY A 38 -5.25 -1.44 5.30
C GLY A 38 -6.57 -2.13 5.70
N ASP A 39 -7.32 -2.62 4.71
CA ASP A 39 -8.64 -3.26 4.90
C ASP A 39 -8.54 -4.77 5.21
N LEU A 40 -7.35 -5.35 5.18
CA LEU A 40 -7.14 -6.77 5.50
C LEU A 40 -7.59 -7.08 6.92
N GLN A 41 -8.51 -8.04 7.05
CA GLN A 41 -9.02 -8.54 8.33
C GLN A 41 -8.02 -9.45 9.07
N VAL A 42 -7.01 -9.97 8.35
CA VAL A 42 -5.96 -10.84 8.85
C VAL A 42 -4.63 -10.08 8.77
N ASP A 43 -3.71 -10.31 9.72
CA ASP A 43 -2.39 -9.69 9.65
C ASP A 43 -1.66 -10.15 8.38
N ILE A 44 -1.17 -9.20 7.59
CA ILE A 44 -0.44 -9.42 6.34
C ILE A 44 0.80 -10.30 6.54
N GLU A 45 1.43 -10.28 7.72
CA GLU A 45 2.52 -11.19 8.02
C GLU A 45 2.06 -12.65 8.09
N GLN A 46 0.84 -12.91 8.57
CA GLN A 46 0.29 -14.27 8.60
C GLN A 46 0.00 -14.77 7.19
N ILE A 47 -0.57 -13.91 6.34
CA ILE A 47 -0.79 -14.23 4.92
C ILE A 47 0.54 -14.53 4.24
N TRP A 48 1.55 -13.67 4.43
CA TRP A 48 2.88 -13.87 3.84
C TRP A 48 3.55 -15.18 4.29
N ARG A 49 3.34 -15.60 5.53
CA ARG A 49 3.84 -16.89 6.04
C ARG A 49 3.13 -18.11 5.43
N GLN A 50 1.98 -17.93 4.78
CA GLN A 50 1.20 -19.01 4.17
C GLN A 50 1.53 -19.27 2.69
N GLY A 51 2.31 -18.39 2.05
CA GLY A 51 2.75 -18.50 0.65
C GLY A 51 2.03 -17.54 -0.30
#